data_AF-A0A973H9L4-F1
#
_entry.id   AF-A0A973H9L4-F1
#
_cell.length_a   1.000
_cell.length_b   1.000
_cell.length_c   1.000
_cell.angle_alpha   90.00
_cell.angle_beta   90.00
_cell.angle_gamma   90.00
#
_symmetry.space_group_name_H-M   'P 1'
#
loop_
_entity.id
_entity.type
_entity.pdbx_description
1 polymer ?
#
loop_
_entity_poly.entity_id
_entity_poly.type
_entity_poly.pdbx_seq_one_letter_code
_entity_poly.pdbx_strand_id
1 'polypeptide(L)'
;LGGRIAHSFVAPNSGTPQWVAPDGSAVTGAVLSRTPNGDGNIPELDLKATQSGKRHGLLARTTEILRLNTAGGVAPAGTCTPGEIVGVPYHADYVFLRG
;
A
#
# COMPACT_ATOMS: atom_id res chain seq x y z
N LEU A 1 -3.87 8.36 17.10
CA LEU A 1 -4.60 7.43 16.23
C LEU A 1 -3.63 6.31 15.84
N GLY A 2 -3.54 5.25 16.65
CA GLY A 2 -2.56 4.17 16.49
C GLY A 2 -3.26 2.82 16.59
N GLY A 3 -4.04 2.47 15.57
CA GLY A 3 -4.58 1.12 15.41
C GLY A 3 -3.68 0.37 14.42
N ARG A 4 -3.24 -0.84 14.78
CA ARG A 4 -2.44 -1.69 13.88
C ARG A 4 -3.28 -2.05 12.65
N ILE A 5 -3.20 -1.26 11.58
CA ILE A 5 -3.72 -1.63 10.26
C ILE A 5 -2.72 -2.63 9.68
N ALA A 6 -3.16 -3.87 9.50
CA ALA A 6 -2.33 -4.88 8.86
C ALA A 6 -2.23 -4.58 7.35
N HIS A 7 -1.04 -4.74 6.80
CA HIS A 7 -0.75 -4.58 5.38
C HIS A 7 -0.40 -5.94 4.79
N SER A 8 -1.17 -6.38 3.79
CA SER A 8 -1.03 -7.69 3.14
C SER A 8 -1.30 -7.57 1.63
N PHE A 9 -1.24 -8.69 0.93
CA PHE A 9 -1.72 -8.82 -0.45
C PHE A 9 -2.89 -9.79 -0.50
N VAL A 10 -3.86 -9.55 -1.39
CA VAL A 10 -5.07 -10.40 -1.50
C VAL A 10 -4.79 -11.85 -1.90
N ALA A 11 -3.65 -12.10 -2.56
CA ALA A 11 -3.16 -13.42 -2.92
C ALA A 11 -1.62 -13.35 -3.12
N PRO A 12 -0.90 -14.48 -2.99
CA PRO A 12 0.52 -14.54 -3.31
C PRO A 12 0.79 -14.00 -4.71
N ASN A 13 1.79 -13.12 -4.84
CA ASN A 13 2.23 -12.55 -6.12
C ASN A 13 1.19 -11.73 -6.90
N SER A 14 0.03 -11.38 -6.31
CA SER A 14 -0.99 -10.62 -7.05
C SER A 14 -0.64 -9.16 -7.27
N GLY A 15 0.29 -8.62 -6.46
CA GLY A 15 0.63 -7.20 -6.44
C GLY A 15 -0.50 -6.28 -5.96
N THR A 16 -1.68 -6.82 -5.60
CA THR A 16 -2.83 -6.04 -5.15
C THR A 16 -2.78 -5.87 -3.64
N PRO A 17 -2.47 -4.67 -3.13
CA PRO A 17 -2.32 -4.43 -1.70
C PRO A 17 -3.69 -4.45 -1.01
N GLN A 18 -3.67 -4.84 0.27
CA GLN A 18 -4.82 -4.85 1.16
C GLN A 18 -4.45 -4.26 2.52
N TRP A 19 -5.34 -3.44 3.06
CA TRP A 19 -5.25 -2.88 4.41
C TRP A 19 -6.41 -3.38 5.25
N VAL A 20 -6.12 -3.97 6.40
CA VAL A 20 -7.12 -4.59 7.30
C VAL A 20 -7.04 -3.94 8.67
N ALA A 21 -8.14 -3.33 9.12
CA ALA A 21 -8.25 -2.77 10.45
C ALA A 21 -8.67 -3.84 11.49
N PRO A 22 -8.36 -3.64 12.80
CA PRO A 22 -8.73 -4.57 13.86
C PRO A 22 -10.24 -4.85 14.00
N ASP A 23 -11.09 -3.93 13.54
CA ASP A 23 -12.55 -4.13 13.53
C ASP A 23 -13.04 -5.06 12.40
N GLY A 24 -12.16 -5.46 11.49
CA GLY A 24 -12.42 -6.31 10.33
C GLY A 24 -12.87 -5.53 9.09
N SER A 25 -12.93 -4.20 9.13
CA SER A 25 -13.03 -3.40 7.91
C SER A 25 -11.72 -3.48 7.13
N ALA A 26 -11.82 -3.57 5.81
CA ALA A 26 -10.65 -3.71 4.95
C ALA A 26 -10.89 -3.11 3.57
N VAL A 27 -9.81 -2.69 2.93
CA VAL A 27 -9.80 -2.12 1.57
C VAL A 27 -8.62 -2.64 0.77
N THR A 28 -8.80 -2.76 -0.54
CA THR A 28 -7.72 -2.91 -1.51
C THR A 28 -7.50 -1.60 -2.27
N GLY A 29 -6.36 -1.47 -2.94
CA GLY A 29 -6.00 -0.25 -3.67
C GLY A 29 -5.56 -0.53 -5.09
N ALA A 30 -6.05 0.28 -6.04
CA ALA A 30 -5.59 0.29 -7.43
C ALA A 30 -5.00 1.67 -7.76
N VAL A 31 -3.83 1.71 -8.40
CA VAL A 31 -3.11 2.96 -8.70
C VAL A 31 -3.94 3.86 -9.61
N LEU A 32 -4.22 5.09 -9.13
CA LEU A 32 -4.77 6.18 -9.92
C LEU A 32 -3.64 7.03 -10.51
N SER A 33 -2.67 7.42 -9.68
CA SER A 33 -1.53 8.21 -10.11
C SER A 33 -0.25 7.85 -9.33
N ARG A 34 0.89 8.25 -9.90
CA ARG A 34 2.22 8.06 -9.30
C ARG A 34 2.96 9.38 -9.33
N THR A 35 3.53 9.77 -8.20
CA THR A 35 4.34 10.98 -8.08
C THR A 35 5.76 10.59 -7.69
N PRO A 36 6.79 10.94 -8.48
CA PRO A 36 8.18 10.70 -8.10
C PRO A 36 8.53 11.38 -6.77
N ASN A 37 9.30 10.72 -5.91
CA ASN A 37 9.69 11.24 -4.58
C ASN A 37 11.22 11.28 -4.38
N GLY A 38 11.92 11.80 -5.39
CA GLY A 38 13.39 11.86 -5.40
C GLY A 38 14.07 10.49 -5.56
N ASP A 39 15.39 10.53 -5.73
CA ASP A 39 16.19 9.33 -5.91
C ASP A 39 16.25 8.50 -4.63
N GLY A 40 16.24 7.17 -4.78
CA GLY A 40 16.30 6.22 -3.66
C GLY A 40 14.95 5.92 -3.00
N ASN A 41 13.86 6.58 -3.42
CA ASN A 41 12.52 6.36 -2.88
C ASN A 41 11.56 5.85 -3.95
N ILE A 42 10.70 4.90 -3.58
CA ILE A 42 9.56 4.53 -4.44
C ILE A 42 8.60 5.71 -4.61
N PRO A 43 7.85 5.79 -5.73
CA PRO A 43 6.88 6.86 -5.93
C PRO A 43 5.81 6.92 -4.84
N GLU A 44 5.37 8.11 -4.51
CA GLU A 44 4.11 8.32 -3.82
C GLU A 44 2.96 7.89 -4.73
N LEU A 45 1.88 7.39 -4.13
CA LEU A 45 0.74 6.88 -4.88
C LEU A 45 -0.55 7.53 -4.40
N ASP A 46 -1.39 7.82 -5.37
CA ASP A 46 -2.82 7.92 -5.18
C ASP A 46 -3.47 6.62 -5.65
N LEU A 47 -4.35 6.06 -4.82
CA LEU A 47 -4.96 4.76 -5.02
C LEU A 47 -6.48 4.85 -4.87
N LYS A 48 -7.20 4.33 -5.85
CA LYS A 48 -8.63 4.08 -5.73
C LYS A 48 -8.85 2.93 -4.75
N ALA A 49 -9.60 3.20 -3.69
CA ALA A 49 -9.92 2.19 -2.69
C ALA A 49 -11.13 1.35 -3.12
N THR A 50 -11.06 0.05 -2.86
CA THR A 50 -12.21 -0.87 -3.00
C THR A 50 -12.41 -1.60 -1.69
N GLN A 51 -13.62 -1.54 -1.13
CA GLN A 51 -13.97 -2.28 0.07
C GLN A 51 -13.78 -3.78 -0.14
N SER A 52 -13.06 -4.44 0.76
CA SER A 52 -12.82 -5.89 0.74
C SER A 52 -13.14 -6.60 2.06
N GLY A 53 -13.40 -5.85 3.14
CA GLY A 53 -13.77 -6.38 4.45
C GLY A 53 -15.20 -6.05 4.86
N LYS A 54 -15.43 -5.92 6.17
CA LYS A 54 -16.75 -5.55 6.72
C LYS A 54 -17.24 -4.21 6.15
N ARG A 55 -18.56 -4.12 5.97
CA ARG A 55 -19.26 -2.94 5.45
C ARG A 55 -19.34 -1.75 6.43
N HIS A 56 -18.87 -1.95 7.66
CA HIS A 56 -18.82 -0.96 8.73
C HIS A 56 -17.45 -1.03 9.41
N GLY A 57 -17.00 0.08 9.98
CA GLY A 57 -15.71 0.19 10.66
C GLY A 57 -14.82 1.30 10.10
N LEU A 58 -13.59 1.34 10.58
CA LEU A 58 -12.60 2.38 10.34
C LEU A 58 -12.34 2.64 8.86
N LEU A 59 -12.15 1.57 8.07
CA LEU A 59 -11.81 1.61 6.64
C LEU A 59 -13.02 1.43 5.71
N ALA A 60 -14.22 1.17 6.26
CA ALA A 60 -15.35 0.72 5.45
C ALA A 60 -15.86 1.74 4.41
N ARG A 61 -15.59 3.04 4.63
CA ARG A 61 -16.01 4.14 3.75
C ARG A 61 -14.84 4.81 3.03
N THR A 62 -13.67 4.18 3.02
CA THR A 62 -12.53 4.72 2.30
C THR A 62 -12.78 4.63 0.80
N THR A 63 -12.58 5.74 0.09
CA THR A 63 -12.72 5.86 -1.36
C THR A 63 -11.37 6.03 -2.06
N GLU A 64 -10.39 6.58 -1.34
CA GLU A 64 -9.06 6.87 -1.85
C GLU A 64 -8.01 6.66 -0.75
N ILE A 65 -6.82 6.20 -1.15
CA ILE A 65 -5.69 5.95 -0.25
C ILE A 65 -4.48 6.67 -0.81
N LEU A 66 -3.91 7.56 -0.02
CA LEU A 66 -2.65 8.21 -0.35
C LEU A 66 -1.50 7.46 0.32
N ARG A 67 -0.50 7.05 -0.45
CA ARG A 67 0.81 6.59 0.04
C ARG A 67 1.80 7.75 -0.10
N LEU A 68 2.18 8.33 1.02
CA LEU A 68 2.96 9.56 1.11
C LEU A 68 4.25 9.35 1.88
N ASN A 69 5.16 10.32 1.83
CA ASN A 69 6.41 10.35 2.58
C ASN A 69 7.20 9.04 2.42
N THR A 70 7.25 8.51 1.19
CA THR A 70 7.93 7.25 0.91
C THR A 70 9.44 7.41 1.11
N ALA A 71 10.07 6.45 1.77
CA ALA A 71 11.51 6.40 1.84
C ALA A 71 12.05 4.97 1.72
N GLY A 72 13.00 4.80 0.80
CA GLY A 72 13.53 3.49 0.38
C GLY A 72 12.65 2.75 -0.63
N GLY A 73 12.87 1.45 -0.75
CA GLY A 73 12.09 0.53 -1.60
C GLY A 73 12.48 0.46 -3.07
N VAL A 74 13.45 1.25 -3.51
CA VAL A 74 13.96 1.20 -4.89
C VAL A 74 14.67 -0.13 -5.13
N ALA A 75 14.34 -0.78 -6.25
CA ALA A 75 14.97 -2.04 -6.62
C ALA A 75 16.51 -1.89 -6.69
N PRO A 76 17.30 -2.88 -6.23
CA PRO A 76 18.75 -2.80 -6.30
C PRO A 76 19.21 -2.67 -7.75
N ALA A 77 20.29 -1.90 -7.96
CA ALA A 77 20.93 -1.83 -9.26
C ALA A 77 21.61 -3.16 -9.61
N GLY A 78 21.74 -3.45 -10.91
CA GLY A 78 22.43 -4.63 -11.42
C GLY A 78 21.50 -5.66 -12.04
N THR A 79 22.05 -6.84 -12.35
CA THR A 79 21.30 -7.94 -12.96
C THR A 79 20.59 -8.76 -11.88
N CYS A 80 19.33 -9.13 -12.14
CA CYS A 80 18.61 -10.07 -11.31
C CYS A 80 19.12 -11.50 -11.53
N THR A 81 19.47 -12.22 -10.46
CA THR A 81 19.75 -13.66 -10.54
C THR A 81 18.41 -14.42 -10.60
N PRO A 82 18.18 -15.29 -11.60
CA PRO A 82 16.95 -16.06 -11.67
C PRO A 82 16.70 -16.88 -10.39
N GLY A 83 15.52 -16.70 -9.78
CA GLY A 83 15.14 -17.38 -8.54
C GLY A 83 15.56 -16.68 -7.25
N GLU A 84 16.35 -15.61 -7.33
CA GLU A 84 16.68 -14.79 -6.17
C GLU A 84 15.52 -13.87 -5.79
N ILE A 85 15.23 -13.77 -4.49
CA ILE A 85 14.25 -12.85 -3.93
C ILE A 85 14.99 -11.89 -3.02
N VAL A 86 14.97 -10.61 -3.38
CA VAL A 86 15.55 -9.54 -2.57
C VAL A 86 14.44 -8.66 -2.02
N GLY A 87 14.31 -8.64 -0.69
CA GLY A 87 13.44 -7.70 0.00
C GLY A 87 14.14 -6.35 0.15
N VAL A 88 13.59 -5.29 -0.44
CA VAL A 88 14.05 -3.91 -0.20
C VAL A 88 13.13 -3.24 0.80
N PRO A 89 13.62 -2.85 1.99
CA PRO A 89 12.78 -2.17 2.98
C PRO A 89 12.37 -0.79 2.48
N TYR A 90 11.15 -0.39 2.83
CA TYR A 90 10.68 0.99 2.70
C TYR A 90 9.72 1.32 3.84
N HIS A 91 9.52 2.61 4.06
CA HIS A 91 8.44 3.13 4.90
C HIS A 91 7.63 4.17 4.12
N ALA A 92 6.38 4.34 4.53
CA ALA A 92 5.47 5.33 3.97
C ALA A 92 4.35 5.62 4.97
N ASP A 93 3.78 6.81 4.87
CA ASP A 93 2.54 7.16 5.53
C ASP A 93 1.35 6.80 4.63
N TYR A 94 0.29 6.30 5.25
CA TYR A 94 -0.95 5.97 4.54
C TYR A 94 -2.11 6.79 5.09
N VAL A 95 -2.74 7.57 4.20
CA VAL A 95 -3.93 8.37 4.52
C VAL A 95 -5.14 7.77 3.82
N PHE A 96 -6.17 7.44 4.59
CA PHE A 96 -7.41 6.82 4.10
C PHE A 96 -8.52 7.87 4.04
N LEU A 97 -8.82 8.35 2.84
CA LEU A 97 -9.82 9.38 2.61
C LEU A 97 -11.21 8.77 2.46
N ARG A 98 -12.21 9.45 3.02
CA ARG A 98 -13.63 9.07 2.92
C ARG A 98 -14.33 10.04 1.98
N GLY A 99 -15.20 9.51 1.11
CA GLY A 99 -16.17 10.27 0.34
C GLY A 99 -17.48 10.48 1.10
#